data_AF-A0A2A6LIA7-F1
#
_entry.id   AF-A0A2A6LIA7-F1
#
_cell.length_a   1.000
_cell.length_b   1.000
_cell.length_c   1.000
_cell.angle_alpha   90.00
_cell.angle_beta   90.00
_cell.angle_gamma   90.00
#
_symmetry.space_group_name_H-M   'P 1'
#
loop_
_entity.id
_entity.type
_entity.pdbx_description
1 polymer ?
#
loop_
_entity_poly.entity_id
_entity_poly.type
_entity_poly.pdbx_seq_one_letter_code
_entity_poly.pdbx_strand_id
1 'polypeptide(L)'
;MHSTSASSADRNKTVKIVSWSLRALAAAAFLAAGSAKLAGVPMMVAIFDQIGAGQWFRILTGAVEVAGAVALLIPATAAFGALLLAVTMVFAILTHLFVIGGSPVPAVLLLLITGSVAWLHRRAFVTILDAIR
;
A
#
# COMPACT_ATOMS: atom_id res chain seq x y z
N MET A 1 -13.58 12.21 -43.56
CA MET A 1 -12.99 11.27 -42.58
C MET A 1 -12.48 12.11 -41.41
N HIS A 2 -13.20 12.10 -40.29
CA HIS A 2 -12.95 13.00 -39.15
C HIS A 2 -11.88 12.43 -38.21
N SER A 3 -10.93 13.30 -37.86
CA SER A 3 -9.66 13.00 -37.21
C SER A 3 -9.76 12.70 -35.71
N THR A 4 -8.97 11.72 -35.29
CA THR A 4 -8.81 11.13 -33.96
C THR A 4 -8.05 12.04 -32.97
N SER A 5 -8.59 13.19 -32.55
CA SER A 5 -7.93 14.09 -31.59
C SER A 5 -8.35 13.92 -30.12
N ALA A 6 -9.41 13.16 -29.82
CA ALA A 6 -9.90 12.89 -28.46
C ALA A 6 -9.07 11.85 -27.65
N SER A 7 -8.06 11.20 -28.26
CA SER A 7 -7.49 9.94 -27.77
C SER A 7 -6.52 10.05 -26.57
N SER A 8 -5.72 11.12 -26.47
CA SER A 8 -4.61 11.21 -25.48
C SER A 8 -4.95 11.96 -24.19
N ALA A 9 -5.70 13.06 -24.29
CA ALA A 9 -6.08 13.87 -23.14
C ALA A 9 -7.04 13.12 -22.20
N ASP A 10 -8.01 12.39 -22.75
CA ASP A 10 -8.97 11.59 -21.98
C ASP A 10 -8.29 10.37 -21.34
N ARG A 11 -7.33 9.74 -22.04
CA ARG A 11 -6.48 8.67 -21.48
C ARG A 11 -5.73 9.14 -20.23
N ASN A 12 -5.14 10.34 -20.28
CA ASN A 12 -4.40 10.92 -19.16
C ASN A 12 -5.30 11.28 -17.96
N LYS A 13 -6.52 11.77 -18.22
CA LYS A 13 -7.51 12.02 -17.15
C LYS A 13 -7.95 10.72 -16.48
N THR A 14 -8.28 9.68 -17.26
CA THR A 14 -8.68 8.38 -16.73
C THR A 14 -7.58 7.76 -15.86
N VAL A 15 -6.32 7.76 -16.31
CA VAL A 15 -5.21 7.22 -15.52
C VAL A 15 -5.02 7.99 -14.21
N LYS A 16 -5.17 9.32 -14.22
CA LYS A 16 -5.11 10.13 -13.00
C LYS A 16 -6.22 9.77 -12.01
N ILE A 17 -7.46 9.65 -12.49
CA ILE A 17 -8.62 9.31 -11.65
C ILE A 17 -8.44 7.90 -11.07
N VAL A 18 -8.13 6.90 -11.90
CA VAL A 18 -7.92 5.52 -11.45
C VAL A 18 -6.79 5.46 -10.42
N SER A 19 -5.66 6.14 -10.69
CA SER A 19 -4.55 6.18 -9.75
C SER A 19 -4.93 6.80 -8.42
N TRP A 20 -5.66 7.92 -8.43
CA TRP A 20 -6.10 8.58 -7.21
C TRP A 20 -7.09 7.72 -6.42
N SER A 21 -8.04 7.06 -7.10
CA SER A 21 -8.98 6.14 -6.48
C SER A 21 -8.28 4.94 -5.82
N LEU A 22 -7.35 4.29 -6.52
CA LEU A 22 -6.55 3.18 -5.96
C LEU A 22 -5.75 3.64 -4.74
N ARG A 23 -5.20 4.85 -4.81
CA ARG A 23 -4.42 5.43 -3.72
C ARG A 23 -5.27 5.74 -2.49
N ALA A 24 -6.42 6.37 -2.69
CA ALA A 24 -7.35 6.68 -1.61
C ALA A 24 -7.89 5.40 -0.94
N LEU A 25 -8.25 4.39 -1.74
CA LEU A 25 -8.72 3.10 -1.25
C LEU A 25 -7.65 2.38 -0.41
N ALA A 26 -6.42 2.25 -0.94
CA ALA A 26 -5.32 1.65 -0.22
C ALA A 26 -5.00 2.43 1.05
N ALA A 27 -4.89 3.76 0.97
CA ALA A 27 -4.60 4.61 2.12
C ALA A 27 -5.65 4.45 3.22
N ALA A 28 -6.94 4.44 2.89
CA ALA A 28 -8.01 4.22 3.85
C ALA A 28 -7.90 2.84 4.53
N ALA A 29 -7.67 1.77 3.75
CA ALA A 29 -7.52 0.42 4.28
C ALA A 29 -6.31 0.29 5.21
N PHE A 30 -5.16 0.82 4.82
CA PHE A 30 -3.94 0.78 5.63
C PHE A 30 -3.98 1.71 6.84
N LEU A 31 -4.61 2.88 6.74
CA LEU A 31 -4.85 3.73 7.90
C LEU A 31 -5.74 3.02 8.92
N ALA A 32 -6.82 2.38 8.48
CA ALA A 32 -7.69 1.62 9.37
C ALA A 32 -6.95 0.43 10.01
N ALA A 33 -6.26 -0.39 9.21
CA ALA A 33 -5.52 -1.56 9.70
C ALA A 33 -4.36 -1.16 10.62
N GLY A 34 -3.57 -0.17 10.23
CA GLY A 34 -2.40 0.30 10.98
C GLY A 34 -2.80 1.01 12.26
N SER A 35 -3.82 1.87 12.23
CA SER A 35 -4.34 2.50 13.45
C SER A 35 -4.96 1.49 14.41
N ALA A 36 -5.68 0.47 13.91
CA ALA A 36 -6.18 -0.61 14.76
C ALA A 36 -5.03 -1.40 15.42
N LYS A 37 -3.93 -1.63 14.68
CA LYS A 37 -2.71 -2.20 15.24
C LYS A 37 -2.12 -1.29 16.30
N LEU A 38 -1.99 0.02 16.10
CA LEU A 38 -1.42 0.95 17.08
C LEU A 38 -2.30 1.12 18.32
N ALA A 39 -3.62 1.20 18.14
CA ALA A 39 -4.60 1.33 19.21
C ALA A 39 -4.73 0.07 20.08
N GLY A 40 -4.10 -1.05 19.69
CA GLY A 40 -4.17 -2.29 20.46
C GLY A 40 -5.55 -2.92 20.45
N VAL A 41 -6.27 -2.83 19.33
CA VAL A 41 -7.55 -3.52 19.17
C VAL A 41 -7.37 -5.00 19.50
N PRO A 42 -8.21 -5.62 20.35
CA PRO A 42 -7.99 -6.98 20.87
C PRO A 42 -7.72 -8.03 19.78
N MET A 43 -8.42 -7.94 18.64
CA MET A 43 -8.20 -8.80 17.48
C MET A 43 -6.78 -8.69 16.92
N MET A 44 -6.23 -7.47 16.81
CA MET A 44 -4.87 -7.25 16.31
C MET A 44 -3.82 -7.71 17.31
N VAL A 45 -4.06 -7.52 18.61
CA VAL A 45 -3.18 -8.02 19.67
C VAL A 45 -3.09 -9.55 19.59
N ALA A 46 -4.23 -10.23 19.51
CA ALA A 46 -4.30 -11.70 19.43
C ALA A 46 -3.61 -12.27 18.18
N ILE A 47 -3.78 -11.64 17.01
CA ILE A 47 -3.08 -12.06 15.79
C ILE A 47 -1.56 -11.97 15.97
N PHE A 48 -1.06 -10.86 16.51
CA PHE A 48 0.38 -10.68 16.70
C PHE A 48 0.96 -11.51 17.84
N ASP A 49 0.16 -11.88 18.84
CA ASP A 49 0.54 -12.89 19.84
C ASP A 49 0.74 -14.26 19.20
N GLN A 50 -0.11 -14.66 18.26
CA GLN A 50 0.05 -15.91 17.52
C GLN A 50 1.30 -15.93 16.64
N ILE A 51 1.74 -14.77 16.12
CA ILE A 51 3.00 -14.66 15.38
C ILE A 51 4.20 -14.98 16.27
N GLY A 52 4.13 -14.71 17.58
CA GLY A 52 5.17 -15.05 18.56
C GLY A 52 6.40 -14.13 18.56
N ALA A 53 6.44 -13.09 17.71
CA ALA A 53 7.52 -12.09 17.69
C ALA A 53 7.43 -11.04 18.81
N GLY A 54 6.31 -11.01 19.54
CA GLY A 54 6.02 -10.05 20.60
C GLY A 54 5.30 -8.78 20.10
N GLN A 55 4.72 -8.04 21.06
CA GLN A 55 3.83 -6.91 20.76
C GLN A 55 4.53 -5.69 20.15
N TRP A 56 5.85 -5.55 20.30
CA TRP A 56 6.61 -4.49 19.62
C TRP A 56 6.52 -4.61 18.09
N PHE A 57 6.45 -5.84 17.56
CA PHE A 57 6.31 -6.09 16.13
C PHE A 57 4.97 -5.56 15.61
N ARG A 58 3.89 -5.70 16.39
CA ARG A 58 2.58 -5.09 16.09
C ARG A 58 2.69 -3.58 15.94
N ILE A 59 3.35 -2.93 16.90
CA ILE A 59 3.51 -1.47 16.89
C ILE A 59 4.34 -1.03 15.68
N LEU A 60 5.44 -1.72 15.38
CA LEU A 60 6.27 -1.45 14.22
C LEU A 60 5.46 -1.59 12.91
N THR A 61 4.76 -2.72 12.71
CA THR A 61 3.95 -2.94 11.52
C THR A 61 2.84 -1.88 11.40
N GLY A 62 2.16 -1.56 12.51
CA GLY A 62 1.14 -0.51 12.51
C GLY A 62 1.69 0.86 12.13
N ALA A 63 2.87 1.24 12.63
CA ALA A 63 3.53 2.49 12.27
C ALA A 63 3.94 2.53 10.79
N VAL A 64 4.50 1.42 10.28
CA VAL A 64 4.84 1.27 8.85
C VAL A 64 3.61 1.39 7.96
N GLU A 65 2.51 0.75 8.33
CA GLU A 65 1.24 0.82 7.57
C GLU A 65 0.68 2.24 7.53
N VAL A 66 0.65 2.94 8.67
CA VAL A 66 0.17 4.33 8.74
C VAL A 66 1.08 5.27 7.95
N ALA A 67 2.41 5.18 8.14
CA ALA A 67 3.37 6.02 7.43
C ALA A 67 3.30 5.80 5.92
N GLY A 68 3.23 4.54 5.49
CA GLY A 68 3.06 4.18 4.08
C GLY A 68 1.75 4.71 3.50
N ALA A 69 0.65 4.64 4.25
CA ALA A 69 -0.65 5.14 3.82
C ALA A 69 -0.67 6.67 3.65
N VAL A 70 -0.06 7.41 4.59
CA VAL A 70 0.10 8.87 4.49
C VAL A 70 0.97 9.24 3.29
N ALA A 71 2.09 8.54 3.08
CA ALA A 71 2.94 8.74 1.91
C ALA A 71 2.18 8.45 0.60
N LEU A 72 1.24 7.50 0.60
CA LEU A 72 0.43 7.18 -0.56
C LEU A 72 -0.48 8.34 -1.00
N LEU A 73 -0.91 9.21 -0.07
CA LEU A 73 -1.78 10.36 -0.35
C LEU A 73 -1.00 11.53 -0.96
N ILE A 74 0.30 11.63 -0.74
CA ILE A 74 1.15 12.70 -1.27
C ILE A 74 1.70 12.25 -2.63
N PRO A 75 1.39 12.94 -3.75
CA PRO A 75 1.80 12.50 -5.09
C PRO A 75 3.31 12.31 -5.25
N ALA A 76 4.12 13.13 -4.58
CA ALA A 76 5.58 13.06 -4.65
C ALA A 76 6.16 11.80 -3.97
N THR A 77 5.49 11.25 -2.95
CA THR A 77 5.98 10.08 -2.19
C THR A 77 5.12 8.82 -2.43
N ALA A 78 4.12 8.90 -3.29
CA ALA A 78 3.18 7.82 -3.56
C ALA A 78 3.86 6.51 -4.02
N ALA A 79 4.91 6.61 -4.85
CA ALA A 79 5.67 5.44 -5.29
C ALA A 79 6.37 4.73 -4.12
N PHE A 80 7.00 5.50 -3.22
CA PHE A 80 7.70 4.96 -2.05
C PHE A 80 6.72 4.35 -1.03
N GLY A 81 5.63 5.06 -0.74
CA GLY A 81 4.58 4.55 0.15
C GLY A 81 3.97 3.26 -0.38
N ALA A 82 3.69 3.21 -1.69
CA ALA A 82 3.14 2.01 -2.32
C ALA A 82 4.11 0.83 -2.28
N LEU A 83 5.40 1.06 -2.53
CA LEU A 83 6.43 0.02 -2.43
C LEU A 83 6.58 -0.51 -1.01
N LEU A 84 6.66 0.38 -0.01
CA LEU A 84 6.76 0.02 1.39
C LEU A 84 5.59 -0.87 1.84
N LEU A 85 4.37 -0.48 1.46
CA LEU A 85 3.17 -1.24 1.79
C LEU A 85 3.08 -2.56 1.01
N ALA A 86 3.50 -2.59 -0.26
CA ALA A 86 3.59 -3.82 -1.03
C ALA A 86 4.54 -4.84 -0.36
N VAL A 87 5.74 -4.41 0.03
CA VAL A 87 6.69 -5.26 0.77
C VAL A 87 6.08 -5.76 2.09
N THR A 88 5.39 -4.88 2.82
CA THR A 88 4.69 -5.25 4.06
C THR A 88 3.62 -6.33 3.82
N MET A 89 2.87 -6.25 2.72
CA MET A 89 1.88 -7.26 2.35
C MET A 89 2.50 -8.59 1.96
N VAL A 90 3.69 -8.60 1.33
CA VAL A 90 4.42 -9.85 1.08
C VAL A 90 4.71 -10.56 2.41
N PHE A 91 5.23 -9.86 3.42
CA PHE A 91 5.46 -10.45 4.74
C PHE A 91 4.16 -10.89 5.42
N ALA A 92 3.07 -10.12 5.30
CA ALA A 92 1.78 -10.49 5.85
C ALA A 92 1.24 -11.79 5.22
N ILE A 93 1.36 -11.93 3.89
CA ILE A 93 0.96 -13.15 3.17
C ILE A 93 1.79 -14.35 3.66
N LEU A 94 3.12 -14.20 3.75
CA LEU A 94 3.99 -15.27 4.26
C LEU A 94 3.61 -15.67 5.68
N THR A 95 3.30 -14.70 6.54
CA THR A 95 2.87 -14.97 7.92
C THR A 95 1.56 -15.74 7.97
N HIS A 96 0.57 -15.36 7.14
CA HIS A 96 -0.69 -16.11 7.02
C HIS A 96 -0.51 -17.52 6.48
N LEU A 97 0.37 -17.72 5.49
CA LEU A 97 0.56 -19.02 4.86
C LEU A 97 1.37 -19.99 5.73
N PHE A 98 2.34 -19.49 6.49
CA PHE A 98 3.33 -20.35 7.17
C PHE A 98 3.28 -20.30 8.70
N VAL A 99 2.66 -19.28 9.31
CA VAL A 99 2.73 -19.07 10.77
C VAL A 99 1.36 -19.14 11.42
N ILE A 100 0.44 -18.24 11.07
CA ILE A 100 -0.83 -18.07 11.78
C ILE A 100 -2.03 -18.73 11.08
N GLY A 101 -1.87 -19.17 9.83
CA GLY A 101 -2.97 -19.68 9.02
C GLY A 101 -3.98 -18.59 8.63
N GLY A 102 -5.21 -19.01 8.37
CA GLY A 102 -6.29 -18.11 7.94
C GLY A 102 -6.19 -17.69 6.47
N SER A 103 -6.95 -16.67 6.09
CA SER A 103 -7.05 -16.23 4.70
C SER A 103 -6.08 -15.09 4.39
N PRO A 104 -5.11 -15.26 3.47
CA PRO A 104 -4.23 -14.19 3.03
C PRO A 104 -4.92 -13.24 2.02
N VAL A 105 -6.19 -13.47 1.68
CA VAL A 105 -6.92 -12.73 0.63
C VAL A 105 -6.87 -11.20 0.84
N PRO A 106 -7.10 -10.64 2.04
CA PRO A 106 -7.00 -9.19 2.23
C PRO A 106 -5.61 -8.65 1.92
N ALA A 107 -4.56 -9.36 2.35
CA ALA A 107 -3.18 -8.96 2.09
C ALA A 107 -2.81 -9.06 0.60
N VAL A 108 -3.31 -10.09 -0.10
CA VAL A 108 -3.14 -10.23 -1.56
C VAL A 108 -3.83 -9.10 -2.32
N LEU A 109 -5.08 -8.76 -1.96
CA LEU A 109 -5.79 -7.66 -2.62
C LEU A 109 -5.07 -6.32 -2.42
N LEU A 110 -4.63 -6.02 -1.20
CA LEU A 110 -3.87 -4.82 -0.91
C LEU A 110 -2.52 -4.80 -1.64
N LEU A 111 -1.84 -5.94 -1.74
CA LEU A 111 -0.61 -6.07 -2.53
C LEU A 111 -0.83 -5.75 -4.00
N LEU A 112 -1.92 -6.23 -4.60
CA LEU A 112 -2.25 -5.94 -6.00
C LEU A 112 -2.53 -4.45 -6.21
N ILE A 113 -3.25 -3.82 -5.28
CA ILE A 113 -3.56 -2.38 -5.34
C ILE A 113 -2.27 -1.56 -5.19
N THR A 114 -1.47 -1.80 -4.16
CA THR A 114 -0.23 -1.04 -3.91
C THR A 114 0.81 -1.32 -4.98
N GLY A 115 0.94 -2.56 -5.46
CA GLY A 115 1.79 -2.92 -6.59
C GLY A 115 1.38 -2.19 -7.87
N SER A 116 0.08 -2.08 -8.15
CA SER A 116 -0.44 -1.31 -9.29
C SER A 116 -0.12 0.18 -9.16
N VAL A 117 -0.27 0.77 -7.96
CA VAL A 117 0.08 2.17 -7.70
C VAL A 117 1.59 2.40 -7.87
N ALA A 118 2.42 1.53 -7.30
CA ALA A 118 3.88 1.61 -7.42
C ALA A 118 4.29 1.53 -8.91
N TRP A 119 3.68 0.63 -9.68
CA TRP A 119 3.92 0.54 -11.12
C TRP A 119 3.50 1.81 -11.87
N LEU A 120 2.34 2.39 -11.57
CA LEU A 120 1.87 3.63 -12.22
C LEU A 120 2.78 4.83 -11.92
N HIS A 121 3.37 4.89 -10.72
CA HIS A 121 4.24 5.99 -10.28
C HIS A 121 5.74 5.71 -10.41
N ARG A 122 6.14 4.57 -11.00
CA ARG A 122 7.55 4.15 -11.13
C ARG A 122 8.47 5.16 -11.81
N ARG A 123 7.93 6.03 -12.68
CA ARG A 123 8.71 7.07 -13.36
C ARG A 123 9.12 8.19 -12.41
N ALA A 124 8.24 8.58 -11.49
CA ALA A 124 8.56 9.58 -10.47
C ALA A 124 9.64 9.08 -9.51
N PHE A 125 9.65 7.78 -9.23
CA PHE A 125 10.69 7.12 -8.42
C PHE A 125 12.09 7.24 -9.04
N VAL A 126 12.23 6.96 -10.35
CA VAL A 126 13.53 7.08 -11.05
C VAL A 126 14.02 8.53 -11.08
N THR A 127 13.13 9.49 -11.35
CA THR A 127 13.51 10.92 -11.37
C THR A 127 14.03 11.41 -10.02
N ILE A 128 13.48 10.94 -8.90
CA ILE A 128 13.95 11.31 -7.55
C ILE A 128 15.33 10.70 -7.27
N LEU A 129 15.56 9.44 -7.67
CA LEU A 129 16.87 8.79 -7.49
C LEU A 129 17.96 9.47 -8.31
N ASP A 130 17.64 9.86 -9.55
CA ASP A 130 18.58 10.58 -10.41
C ASP A 130 18.93 11.97 -9.86
N ALA A 131 18.00 12.62 -9.14
CA ALA A 131 18.23 13.94 -8.53
C ALA A 131 19.13 13.90 -7.27
N ILE A 132 19.34 12.73 -6.68
CA ILE A 132 20.16 12.54 -5.46
C ILE A 132 21.59 12.07 -5.80
N ARG A 133 21.83 11.69 -7.05
CA ARG A 133 23.13 11.23 -7.57
C ARG A 133 23.96 12.39 -8.14
#